data_AF-A0A921GDQ5-F1
#
_entry.id   AF-A0A921GDQ5-F1
#
_cell.length_a   1.000
_cell.length_b   1.000
_cell.length_c   1.000
_cell.angle_alpha   90.00
_cell.angle_beta   90.00
_cell.angle_gamma   90.00
#
_symmetry.space_group_name_H-M   'P 1'
#
loop_
_entity.id
_entity.type
_entity.pdbx_description
1 polymer ?
#
loop_
_entity_poly.entity_id
_entity_poly.type
_entity_poly.pdbx_seq_one_letter_code
_entity_poly.pdbx_strand_id
1 'polypeptide(L)'
;MIQKRNNILFAITVIILCVLIVIIIFYDRNRTEKVANKFNSANTTTEVEKEKPQEKEDKEDKTDESEKVTEIPTIYCVGDSTTIGSENQNNSYVTYLSQSLNANIKVIGDAKLTSSALLVKLGVTPVYVDKLSIPSTTTPTPIVFLDSDGKANNDLLECQGSIEKVTINGIEGTITYQYEGNTLVFTRNQPGEASVVNSPTLLQVNSDIESDSILILYTGAYEESIRGSLANYQNQIIRAFNTDKYIVVSLTQDNRNETNQALKNTHGEHFLDFKNYLLTSGLNDLGIQPTPADQQNIAENKIPDSLKADSINGNDKYSQLLSNQIIKKLTEMQYIK
;
A
#
# COMPACT_ATOMS: atom_id res chain seq x y z
N MET A 1 32.38 -44.78 32.40
CA MET A 1 32.05 -44.63 30.94
C MET A 1 31.04 -43.52 30.64
N ILE A 2 30.08 -43.22 31.52
CA ILE A 2 29.00 -42.26 31.26
C ILE A 2 29.50 -40.80 31.15
N GLN A 3 30.42 -40.37 32.00
CA GLN A 3 30.94 -38.99 32.00
C GLN A 3 31.76 -38.64 30.75
N LYS A 4 32.51 -39.62 30.20
CA LYS A 4 33.28 -39.45 28.96
C LYS A 4 32.36 -39.29 27.74
N ARG A 5 31.20 -39.95 27.73
CA ARG A 5 30.19 -39.85 26.66
C ARG A 5 29.49 -38.49 26.64
N ASN A 6 29.22 -37.90 27.80
CA ASN A 6 28.58 -36.58 27.89
C ASN A 6 29.52 -35.45 27.46
N ASN A 7 30.82 -35.54 27.75
CA ASN A 7 31.80 -34.55 27.29
C ASN A 7 32.01 -34.59 25.77
N ILE A 8 31.92 -35.78 25.17
CA ILE A 8 31.98 -35.94 23.70
C ILE A 8 30.72 -35.36 23.06
N LEU A 9 29.53 -35.61 23.64
CA LEU A 9 28.28 -35.08 23.13
C LEU A 9 28.26 -33.53 23.18
N PHE A 10 28.72 -32.95 24.29
CA PHE A 10 28.85 -31.49 24.44
C PHE A 10 29.81 -30.88 23.42
N ALA A 11 30.97 -31.50 23.19
CA ALA A 11 31.94 -31.03 22.20
C ALA A 11 31.35 -31.05 20.77
N ILE A 12 30.60 -32.10 20.42
CA ILE A 12 29.92 -32.20 19.11
C ILE A 12 28.86 -31.11 18.97
N THR A 13 28.05 -30.85 19.99
CA THR A 13 27.02 -29.80 19.96
C THR A 13 27.63 -28.41 19.76
N VAL A 14 28.74 -28.10 20.44
CA VAL A 14 29.43 -26.81 20.29
C VAL A 14 29.98 -26.64 18.87
N ILE A 15 30.55 -27.69 18.28
CA ILE A 15 31.07 -27.64 16.90
C ILE A 15 29.93 -27.38 15.90
N ILE A 16 28.78 -28.03 16.06
CA ILE A 16 27.60 -27.81 15.20
C ILE A 16 27.10 -26.37 15.31
N LEU A 17 27.06 -25.81 16.53
CA LEU A 17 26.65 -24.42 16.76
C LEU A 17 27.61 -23.42 16.10
N CYS A 18 28.93 -23.67 16.19
CA CYS A 18 29.92 -22.84 15.50
C CYS A 18 29.76 -22.90 13.97
N VAL A 19 29.48 -24.06 13.40
CA VAL A 19 29.24 -24.21 11.95
C VAL A 19 27.98 -23.46 11.52
N LEU A 20 26.89 -23.53 12.30
CA LEU A 20 25.66 -22.79 12.02
C LEU A 20 25.87 -21.27 12.04
N ILE A 21 26.65 -20.77 13.01
CA ILE A 21 27.00 -19.33 13.08
C ILE A 21 27.79 -18.91 11.84
N VAL A 22 28.76 -19.71 11.39
CA VAL A 22 29.54 -19.42 10.19
C VAL A 22 28.65 -19.42 8.93
N ILE A 23 27.68 -20.34 8.82
CA ILE A 23 26.72 -20.38 7.71
C ILE A 23 25.85 -19.12 7.70
N ILE A 24 25.37 -18.68 8.86
CA ILE A 24 24.55 -17.47 8.98
C ILE A 24 25.36 -16.23 8.57
N ILE A 25 26.59 -16.09 9.05
CA ILE A 25 27.48 -14.96 8.69
C ILE A 25 27.79 -14.98 7.18
N PHE A 26 28.02 -16.14 6.60
CA PHE A 26 28.30 -16.26 5.16
C PHE A 26 27.06 -15.95 4.31
N TYR A 27 25.87 -16.40 4.75
CA TYR A 27 24.61 -16.08 4.10
C TYR A 27 24.33 -14.58 4.13
N ASP A 28 24.56 -13.93 5.27
CA ASP A 28 24.33 -12.50 5.46
C ASP A 28 25.32 -11.65 4.65
N ARG A 29 26.62 -12.02 4.62
CA ARG A 29 27.62 -11.38 3.74
C ARG A 29 27.28 -11.52 2.26
N ASN A 30 26.88 -12.71 1.81
CA ASN A 30 26.53 -12.94 0.41
C ASN A 30 25.24 -12.18 0.00
N ARG A 31 24.27 -12.04 0.91
CA ARG A 31 23.08 -11.20 0.70
C ARG A 31 23.48 -9.73 0.59
N THR A 32 24.34 -9.25 1.48
CA THR A 32 24.83 -7.88 1.49
C THR A 32 25.62 -7.54 0.22
N GLU A 33 26.49 -8.43 -0.26
CA GLU A 33 27.25 -8.25 -1.51
C GLU A 33 26.32 -8.24 -2.74
N LYS A 34 25.28 -9.08 -2.78
CA LYS A 34 24.28 -9.04 -3.87
C LYS A 34 23.48 -7.74 -3.89
N VAL A 35 23.13 -7.20 -2.72
CA VAL A 35 22.44 -5.92 -2.60
C VAL A 35 23.37 -4.77 -3.02
N ALA A 36 24.61 -4.75 -2.53
CA ALA A 36 25.61 -3.72 -2.89
C ALA A 36 25.94 -3.71 -4.39
N ASN A 37 26.08 -4.88 -5.02
CA ASN A 37 26.32 -4.98 -6.46
C ASN A 37 25.12 -4.48 -7.29
N LYS A 38 23.88 -4.66 -6.81
CA LYS A 38 22.67 -4.14 -7.47
C LYS A 38 22.58 -2.61 -7.42
N PHE A 39 23.07 -1.99 -6.35
CA PHE A 39 23.15 -0.52 -6.24
C PHE A 39 24.27 0.07 -7.12
N ASN A 40 25.42 -0.59 -7.23
CA ASN A 40 26.52 -0.10 -8.06
C ASN A 40 26.26 -0.23 -9.58
N SER A 41 25.45 -1.20 -10.01
CA SER A 41 25.05 -1.32 -11.42
C SER A 41 23.95 -0.34 -11.85
N ALA A 42 23.27 0.32 -10.90
CA ALA A 42 22.21 1.29 -11.18
C ALA A 42 22.72 2.75 -11.31
N ASN A 43 23.99 3.01 -10.97
CA ASN A 43 24.62 4.35 -10.99
C ASN A 43 25.67 4.50 -12.12
N THR A 44 25.39 3.99 -13.31
CA THR A 44 26.15 4.38 -14.51
C THR A 44 25.36 5.45 -15.26
N THR A 45 25.75 6.70 -15.03
CA THR A 45 25.32 7.91 -15.72
C THR A 45 25.49 7.77 -17.24
N THR A 46 24.40 7.89 -17.99
CA THR A 46 24.48 8.22 -19.42
C THR A 46 24.51 9.74 -19.53
N GLU A 47 25.67 10.28 -19.89
CA GLU A 47 25.84 11.66 -20.32
C GLU A 47 24.97 11.90 -21.57
N VAL A 48 24.10 12.92 -21.53
CA VAL A 48 23.54 13.52 -22.74
C VAL A 48 24.20 14.89 -22.92
N GLU A 49 24.94 14.95 -24.01
CA GLU A 49 25.72 16.05 -24.53
C GLU A 49 24.85 17.30 -24.76
N LYS A 50 25.38 18.46 -24.38
CA LYS A 50 24.76 19.77 -24.63
C LYS A 50 24.93 20.15 -26.10
N GLU A 51 23.86 20.23 -26.87
CA GLU A 51 23.84 21.00 -28.11
C GLU A 51 23.38 22.45 -27.88
N LYS A 52 24.04 23.36 -28.60
CA LYS A 52 23.95 24.82 -28.53
C LYS A 52 22.73 25.33 -29.31
N PRO A 53 22.16 26.51 -28.96
CA PRO A 53 21.01 27.07 -29.67
C PRO A 53 21.44 27.72 -30.99
N GLN A 54 20.65 27.52 -32.05
CA GLN A 54 20.74 28.31 -33.28
C GLN A 54 19.39 28.97 -33.55
N GLU A 55 19.39 30.31 -33.52
CA GLU A 55 18.28 31.18 -33.93
C GLU A 55 17.90 30.92 -35.40
N LYS A 56 16.60 30.99 -35.72
CA LYS A 56 16.06 31.96 -36.70
C LYS A 56 14.54 31.94 -36.86
N GLU A 57 14.02 33.16 -36.76
CA GLU A 57 12.98 33.82 -37.57
C GLU A 57 11.50 33.44 -37.43
N ASP A 58 10.77 34.45 -36.96
CA ASP A 58 9.32 34.61 -36.96
C ASP A 58 8.67 34.42 -38.33
N LYS A 59 7.58 33.64 -38.35
CA LYS A 59 6.40 33.92 -39.18
C LYS A 59 5.12 33.53 -38.44
N GLU A 60 4.30 34.53 -38.11
CA GLU A 60 2.87 34.37 -37.84
C GLU A 60 2.17 33.78 -39.07
N ASP A 61 1.40 32.70 -38.88
CA ASP A 61 0.02 32.63 -39.36
C ASP A 61 -0.79 31.64 -38.50
N LYS A 62 -2.10 31.80 -38.60
CA LYS A 62 -3.17 31.55 -37.63
C LYS A 62 -3.52 30.09 -37.35
N THR A 63 -4.25 29.99 -36.22
CA THR A 63 -5.28 29.00 -35.86
C THR A 63 -4.79 27.60 -35.58
N ASP A 64 -4.56 27.32 -34.29
CA ASP A 64 -5.04 26.09 -33.69
C ASP A 64 -5.74 26.45 -32.38
N GLU A 65 -6.99 26.01 -32.24
CA GLU A 65 -7.67 25.94 -30.96
C GLU A 65 -6.78 25.11 -30.04
N SER A 66 -6.12 25.76 -29.09
CA SER A 66 -5.47 25.03 -28.01
C SER A 66 -6.58 24.28 -27.27
N GLU A 67 -6.69 22.98 -27.53
CA GLU A 67 -7.37 22.07 -26.63
C GLU A 67 -6.86 22.39 -25.24
N LYS A 68 -7.75 22.94 -24.41
CA LYS A 68 -7.49 23.14 -22.99
C LYS A 68 -7.18 21.75 -22.45
N VAL A 69 -5.88 21.42 -22.33
CA VAL A 69 -5.42 20.23 -21.63
C VAL A 69 -6.02 20.35 -20.25
N THR A 70 -7.11 19.63 -20.03
CA THR A 70 -7.81 19.66 -18.76
C THR A 70 -6.95 18.78 -17.87
N GLU A 71 -6.14 19.41 -17.02
CA GLU A 71 -5.26 18.71 -16.10
C GLU A 71 -6.07 17.70 -15.30
N ILE A 72 -5.62 16.44 -15.30
CA ILE A 72 -6.31 15.37 -14.57
C ILE A 72 -6.15 15.68 -13.07
N PRO A 73 -7.26 15.73 -12.29
CA PRO A 73 -7.17 15.90 -10.85
C PRO A 73 -6.27 14.84 -10.21
N THR A 74 -5.65 15.16 -9.08
CA THR A 74 -4.84 14.19 -8.33
C THR A 74 -5.64 12.92 -8.06
N ILE A 75 -5.04 11.76 -8.36
CA ILE A 75 -5.64 10.45 -8.13
C ILE A 75 -5.03 9.83 -6.89
N TYR A 76 -5.84 9.54 -5.87
CA TYR A 76 -5.43 8.79 -4.70
C TYR A 76 -5.77 7.31 -4.89
N CYS A 77 -4.74 6.47 -4.94
CA CYS A 77 -4.86 5.01 -4.90
C CYS A 77 -4.71 4.55 -3.44
N VAL A 78 -5.78 3.98 -2.88
CA VAL A 78 -5.88 3.73 -1.44
C VAL A 78 -6.21 2.27 -1.18
N GLY A 79 -5.38 1.60 -0.38
CA GLY A 79 -5.60 0.19 -0.08
C GLY A 79 -4.44 -0.54 0.58
N ASP A 80 -4.48 -1.86 0.48
CA ASP A 80 -3.49 -2.79 1.03
C ASP A 80 -2.46 -3.24 -0.02
N SER A 81 -1.85 -4.43 0.13
CA SER A 81 -0.95 -5.01 -0.87
C SER A 81 -1.58 -5.14 -2.26
N THR A 82 -2.90 -5.26 -2.37
CA THR A 82 -3.59 -5.26 -3.67
C THR A 82 -3.47 -3.91 -4.40
N THR A 83 -3.15 -2.84 -3.68
CA THR A 83 -2.83 -1.52 -4.23
C THR A 83 -1.33 -1.31 -4.39
N ILE A 84 -0.55 -1.53 -3.35
CA ILE A 84 0.88 -1.18 -3.34
C ILE A 84 1.80 -2.26 -3.95
N GLY A 85 1.24 -3.43 -4.27
CA GLY A 85 1.99 -4.60 -4.71
C GLY A 85 2.49 -5.45 -3.55
N SER A 86 2.96 -6.65 -3.90
CA SER A 86 3.61 -7.57 -2.96
C SER A 86 5.07 -7.17 -2.77
N GLU A 87 5.61 -7.41 -1.58
CA GLU A 87 7.02 -7.10 -1.28
C GLU A 87 7.95 -7.79 -2.30
N ASN A 88 8.91 -7.01 -2.82
CA ASN A 88 9.89 -7.47 -3.83
C ASN A 88 9.28 -7.89 -5.19
N GLN A 89 8.02 -7.55 -5.46
CA GLN A 89 7.38 -7.75 -6.76
C GLN A 89 7.00 -6.39 -7.37
N ASN A 90 7.06 -6.30 -8.70
CA ASN A 90 6.62 -5.11 -9.44
C ASN A 90 5.18 -5.28 -9.92
N ASN A 91 4.26 -5.65 -9.03
CA ASN A 91 2.87 -5.99 -9.33
C ASN A 91 1.87 -5.00 -8.70
N SER A 92 2.24 -3.72 -8.59
CA SER A 92 1.27 -2.68 -8.25
C SER A 92 0.57 -2.21 -9.53
N TYR A 93 -0.76 -2.19 -9.52
CA TYR A 93 -1.52 -1.57 -10.63
C TYR A 93 -1.24 -0.07 -10.72
N VAL A 94 -0.81 0.57 -9.63
CA VAL A 94 -0.50 2.00 -9.59
C VAL A 94 0.69 2.32 -10.50
N THR A 95 1.67 1.43 -10.59
CA THR A 95 2.80 1.56 -11.54
C THR A 95 2.28 1.66 -12.97
N TYR A 96 1.40 0.75 -13.37
CA TYR A 96 0.79 0.75 -14.71
C TYR A 96 -0.12 1.97 -14.94
N LEU A 97 -0.85 2.40 -13.92
CA LEU A 97 -1.73 3.57 -13.99
C LEU A 97 -0.90 4.84 -14.23
N SER A 98 0.21 4.99 -13.50
CA SER A 98 1.13 6.14 -13.63
C SER A 98 1.85 6.21 -14.98
N GLN A 99 2.09 5.06 -15.62
CA GLN A 99 2.67 5.00 -16.96
C GLN A 99 1.65 5.36 -18.05
N SER A 100 0.36 5.13 -17.79
CA SER A 100 -0.70 5.29 -18.77
C SER A 100 -1.39 6.65 -18.69
N LEU A 101 -1.35 7.30 -17.52
CA LEU A 101 -1.96 8.60 -17.28
C LEU A 101 -0.89 9.64 -16.93
N ASN A 102 -0.95 10.79 -17.59
CA ASN A 102 -0.19 11.98 -17.17
C ASN A 102 -0.92 12.70 -16.02
N ALA A 103 -1.09 12.01 -14.89
CA ALA A 103 -1.80 12.49 -13.71
C ALA A 103 -0.87 12.46 -12.48
N ASN A 104 -1.12 13.36 -11.52
CA ASN A 104 -0.50 13.27 -10.20
C ASN A 104 -1.15 12.11 -9.43
N ILE A 105 -0.40 11.02 -9.20
CA ILE A 105 -0.92 9.85 -8.48
C ILE A 105 -0.26 9.75 -7.11
N LYS A 106 -1.08 9.69 -6.06
CA LYS A 106 -0.66 9.52 -4.67
C LYS A 106 -1.15 8.18 -4.15
N VAL A 107 -0.34 7.52 -3.31
CA VAL A 107 -0.68 6.24 -2.71
C VAL A 107 -0.85 6.41 -1.21
N ILE A 108 -1.93 5.89 -0.66
CA ILE A 108 -2.15 5.78 0.79
C ILE A 108 -2.43 4.32 1.11
N GLY A 109 -1.45 3.62 1.68
CA GLY A 109 -1.58 2.19 1.95
C GLY A 109 -0.44 1.61 2.77
N ASP A 110 -0.68 0.42 3.33
CA ASP A 110 0.31 -0.43 3.98
C ASP A 110 0.01 -1.90 3.59
N ALA A 111 0.99 -2.80 3.61
CA ALA A 111 0.87 -4.12 2.98
C ALA A 111 -0.31 -4.97 3.50
N LYS A 112 -0.67 -4.86 4.78
CA LYS A 112 -1.77 -5.62 5.40
C LYS A 112 -2.91 -4.73 5.88
N LEU A 113 -3.00 -3.52 5.33
CA LEU A 113 -3.89 -2.48 5.83
C LEU A 113 -5.36 -2.94 5.80
N THR A 114 -5.99 -2.98 6.98
CA THR A 114 -7.44 -3.19 7.07
C THR A 114 -8.16 -1.85 6.93
N SER A 115 -9.44 -1.88 6.57
CA SER A 115 -10.25 -0.67 6.45
C SER A 115 -10.43 0.06 7.79
N SER A 116 -10.46 -0.64 8.93
CA SER A 116 -10.48 0.00 10.25
C SER A 116 -9.17 0.72 10.56
N ALA A 117 -8.03 0.09 10.27
CA ALA A 117 -6.71 0.71 10.40
C ALA A 117 -6.52 1.90 9.46
N LEU A 118 -7.08 1.84 8.25
CA LEU A 118 -7.07 2.97 7.31
C LEU A 118 -7.88 4.16 7.87
N LEU A 119 -9.00 3.95 8.56
CA LEU A 119 -9.71 5.05 9.23
C LEU A 119 -8.88 5.70 10.34
N VAL A 120 -8.08 4.92 11.08
CA VAL A 120 -7.08 5.48 12.02
C VAL A 120 -6.01 6.26 11.25
N LYS A 121 -5.47 5.71 10.17
CA LYS A 121 -4.44 6.34 9.31
C LYS A 121 -4.91 7.65 8.68
N LEU A 122 -6.21 7.81 8.45
CA LEU A 122 -6.85 9.02 7.92
C LEU A 122 -7.36 9.97 9.01
N GLY A 123 -7.19 9.62 10.30
CA GLY A 123 -7.69 10.43 11.42
C GLY A 123 -9.21 10.46 11.58
N VAL A 124 -9.94 9.58 10.86
CA VAL A 124 -11.40 9.47 10.96
C VAL A 124 -11.79 8.77 12.26
N THR A 125 -11.10 7.67 12.59
CA THR A 125 -11.22 7.03 13.90
C THR A 125 -10.28 7.75 14.86
N PRO A 126 -10.79 8.49 15.87
CA PRO A 126 -9.94 9.18 16.81
C PRO A 126 -9.20 8.17 17.69
N VAL A 127 -7.90 8.38 17.85
CA VAL A 127 -7.06 7.61 18.79
C VAL A 127 -6.29 8.55 19.68
N TYR A 128 -6.04 8.11 20.91
CA TYR A 128 -5.38 8.88 21.95
C TYR A 128 -4.07 8.20 22.36
N VAL A 129 -3.13 9.00 22.86
CA VAL A 129 -1.92 8.51 23.54
C VAL A 129 -1.88 9.05 24.96
N ASP A 130 -1.38 8.25 25.88
CA ASP A 130 -1.20 8.63 27.29
C ASP A 130 0.17 8.16 27.78
N LYS A 131 0.70 8.81 28.82
CA LYS A 131 1.98 8.47 29.48
C LYS A 131 3.16 8.35 28.52
N LEU A 132 3.28 9.28 27.58
CA LEU A 132 4.34 9.32 26.57
C LEU A 132 5.39 10.36 26.93
N SER A 133 6.66 9.93 27.06
CA SER A 133 7.81 10.82 27.20
C SER A 133 8.48 11.02 25.85
N ILE A 134 8.30 12.19 25.22
CA ILE A 134 8.89 12.51 23.93
C ILE A 134 10.27 13.15 24.16
N PRO A 135 11.38 12.50 23.76
CA PRO A 135 12.74 12.99 24.00
C PRO A 135 13.04 14.24 23.16
N SER A 136 14.00 15.07 23.57
CA SER A 136 14.42 16.26 22.80
C SER A 136 15.00 15.95 21.41
N THR A 137 15.47 14.72 21.21
CA THR A 137 16.03 14.21 19.95
C THR A 137 14.95 13.57 19.07
N THR A 138 15.31 13.17 17.86
CA THR A 138 14.46 12.36 16.96
C THR A 138 14.51 10.87 17.30
N THR A 139 14.69 10.51 18.58
CA THR A 139 14.75 9.11 19.01
C THR A 139 13.33 8.53 19.03
N PRO A 140 13.09 7.39 18.34
CA PRO A 140 11.77 6.75 18.35
C PRO A 140 11.34 6.36 19.76
N THR A 141 10.08 6.61 20.09
CA THR A 141 9.51 6.31 21.40
C THR A 141 8.29 5.38 21.24
N PRO A 142 8.24 4.24 21.94
CA PRO A 142 7.08 3.35 21.91
C PRO A 142 5.80 4.06 22.33
N ILE A 143 4.71 3.74 21.65
CA ILE A 143 3.38 4.27 21.95
C ILE A 143 2.33 3.15 21.93
N VAL A 144 1.22 3.40 22.62
CA VAL A 144 0.00 2.60 22.55
C VAL A 144 -1.13 3.53 22.18
N PHE A 145 -1.89 3.19 21.15
CA PHE A 145 -3.11 3.89 20.81
C PHE A 145 -4.25 3.45 21.72
N LEU A 146 -5.03 4.43 22.16
CA LEU A 146 -6.20 4.24 23.01
C LEU A 146 -7.45 4.73 22.28
N ASP A 147 -8.59 4.09 22.50
CA ASP A 147 -9.90 4.60 22.12
C ASP A 147 -10.40 5.68 23.10
N SER A 148 -11.62 6.18 22.88
CA SER A 148 -12.23 7.21 23.75
C SER A 148 -12.53 6.73 25.17
N ASP A 149 -12.60 5.42 25.40
CA ASP A 149 -12.79 4.81 26.72
C ASP A 149 -11.45 4.54 27.42
N GLY A 150 -10.32 4.82 26.77
CA GLY A 150 -8.98 4.53 27.27
C GLY A 150 -8.56 3.06 27.11
N LYS A 151 -9.23 2.26 26.29
CA LYS A 151 -8.85 0.88 25.96
C LYS A 151 -7.90 0.88 24.77
N ALA A 152 -7.04 -0.13 24.68
CA ALA A 152 -6.11 -0.26 23.55
C ALA A 152 -6.87 -0.37 22.21
N ASN A 153 -6.54 0.51 21.26
CA ASN A 153 -6.88 0.34 19.86
C ASN A 153 -5.66 -0.26 19.15
N ASN A 154 -5.80 -1.47 18.64
CA ASN A 154 -4.71 -2.19 17.98
C ASN A 154 -4.82 -2.20 16.45
N ASP A 155 -5.78 -1.48 15.85
CA ASP A 155 -6.08 -1.58 14.42
C ASP A 155 -4.81 -1.36 13.56
N LEU A 156 -4.09 -0.26 13.81
CA LEU A 156 -2.85 0.05 13.07
C LEU A 156 -1.68 -0.89 13.44
N LEU A 157 -1.65 -1.38 14.68
CA LEU A 157 -0.60 -2.29 15.15
C LEU A 157 -0.73 -3.67 14.47
N GLU A 158 -1.94 -4.22 14.42
CA GLU A 158 -2.24 -5.54 13.85
C GLU A 158 -1.96 -5.59 12.34
N CYS A 159 -2.20 -4.49 11.63
CA CYS A 159 -1.87 -4.36 10.21
C CYS A 159 -0.41 -3.98 9.94
N GLN A 160 0.40 -3.78 10.98
CA GLN A 160 1.81 -3.34 10.87
C GLN A 160 1.93 -2.02 10.10
N GLY A 161 0.98 -1.11 10.31
CA GLY A 161 0.82 0.11 9.53
C GLY A 161 1.67 1.28 10.03
N SER A 162 1.49 2.42 9.35
CA SER A 162 2.23 3.65 9.61
C SER A 162 1.36 4.88 9.42
N ILE A 163 1.76 6.03 9.98
CA ILE A 163 1.14 7.35 9.68
C ILE A 163 2.27 8.36 9.48
N GLU A 164 2.35 8.93 8.28
CA GLU A 164 3.46 9.79 7.87
C GLU A 164 3.45 11.18 8.51
N LYS A 165 2.27 11.70 8.85
CA LYS A 165 2.11 13.06 9.35
C LYS A 165 1.14 13.07 10.52
N VAL A 166 1.70 13.19 11.72
CA VAL A 166 0.92 13.32 12.95
C VAL A 166 1.40 14.47 13.81
N THR A 167 0.55 14.95 14.69
CA THR A 167 0.89 15.86 15.78
C THR A 167 0.41 15.29 17.11
N ILE A 168 1.31 15.22 18.09
CA ILE A 168 1.02 14.84 19.47
C ILE A 168 1.49 15.98 20.37
N ASN A 169 0.57 16.56 21.14
CA ASN A 169 0.89 17.65 22.08
C ASN A 169 1.66 18.81 21.40
N GLY A 170 1.26 19.17 20.17
CA GLY A 170 1.90 20.21 19.37
C GLY A 170 3.23 19.83 18.72
N ILE A 171 3.69 18.57 18.86
CA ILE A 171 4.94 18.09 18.28
C ILE A 171 4.64 17.25 17.05
N GLU A 172 5.15 17.69 15.91
CA GLU A 172 5.03 16.96 14.64
C GLU A 172 5.96 15.74 14.59
N GLY A 173 5.47 14.66 14.01
CA GLY A 173 6.22 13.43 13.85
C GLY A 173 5.56 12.42 12.94
N THR A 174 6.09 11.20 12.99
CA THR A 174 5.61 10.03 12.25
C THR A 174 5.31 8.89 13.21
N ILE A 175 4.37 8.03 12.81
CA ILE A 175 4.10 6.74 13.46
C ILE A 175 4.61 5.63 12.55
N THR A 176 5.45 4.76 13.07
CA THR A 176 5.92 3.57 12.34
C THR A 176 5.77 2.32 13.20
N TYR A 177 5.60 1.18 12.53
CA TYR A 177 5.64 -0.12 13.16
C TYR A 177 7.08 -0.60 13.32
N GLN A 178 7.43 -1.08 14.51
CA GLN A 178 8.70 -1.72 14.82
C GLN A 178 8.50 -3.22 15.04
N TYR A 179 9.15 -4.03 14.19
CA TYR A 179 9.09 -5.50 14.25
C TYR A 179 9.62 -6.05 15.56
N GLU A 180 10.75 -5.50 16.03
CA GLU A 180 11.31 -5.86 17.33
C GLU A 180 10.39 -5.33 18.43
N GLY A 181 9.80 -6.25 19.20
CA GLY A 181 8.87 -5.92 20.27
C GLY A 181 7.41 -5.73 19.83
N ASN A 182 7.10 -5.81 18.53
CA ASN A 182 5.73 -5.67 18.00
C ASN A 182 5.03 -4.43 18.57
N THR A 183 5.57 -3.26 18.26
CA THR A 183 5.11 -1.98 18.83
C THR A 183 5.01 -0.90 17.75
N LEU A 184 4.12 0.06 17.97
CA LEU A 184 4.16 1.35 17.26
C LEU A 184 5.16 2.27 17.97
N VAL A 185 5.84 3.11 17.20
CA VAL A 185 6.72 4.15 17.73
C VAL A 185 6.36 5.50 17.13
N PHE A 186 6.40 6.55 17.97
CA PHE A 186 6.37 7.94 17.54
C PHE A 186 7.80 8.45 17.39
N THR A 187 8.08 9.10 16.26
CA THR A 187 9.35 9.79 16.02
C THR A 187 9.06 11.23 15.64
N ARG A 188 9.53 12.19 16.47
CA ARG A 188 9.41 13.61 16.12
C ARG A 188 10.24 13.95 14.88
N ASN A 189 9.76 14.89 14.07
CA ASN A 189 10.40 15.26 12.80
C ASN A 189 11.74 15.99 13.00
N GLN A 190 11.82 16.86 14.01
CA GLN A 190 12.99 17.70 14.29
C GLN A 190 13.33 17.70 15.79
N PRO A 191 14.61 17.84 16.17
CA PRO A 191 14.99 18.06 17.57
C PRO A 191 14.31 19.30 18.16
N GLY A 192 14.05 19.27 19.46
CA GLY A 192 13.40 20.36 20.18
C GLY A 192 13.37 20.13 21.69
N GLU A 193 12.43 20.76 22.40
CA GLU A 193 12.30 20.54 23.85
C GLU A 193 11.71 19.15 24.15
N ALA A 194 12.19 18.52 25.23
CA ALA A 194 11.59 17.29 25.72
C ALA A 194 10.18 17.60 26.24
N SER A 195 9.24 16.68 26.02
CA SER A 195 7.83 16.86 26.39
C SER A 195 7.28 15.58 26.99
N VAL A 196 6.30 15.73 27.89
CA VAL A 196 5.63 14.59 28.53
C VAL A 196 4.11 14.75 28.36
N VAL A 197 3.48 13.71 27.85
CA VAL A 197 2.03 13.56 27.79
C VAL A 197 1.60 12.75 29.01
N ASN A 198 0.87 13.39 29.94
CA ASN A 198 0.45 12.80 31.22
C ASN A 198 -1.07 12.54 31.33
N SER A 199 -1.81 12.80 30.25
CA SER A 199 -3.23 12.53 30.15
C SER A 199 -3.59 12.19 28.71
N PRO A 200 -4.71 11.45 28.46
CA PRO A 200 -5.15 11.09 27.13
C PRO A 200 -5.15 12.30 26.18
N THR A 201 -4.29 12.25 25.19
CA THR A 201 -4.08 13.31 24.20
C THR A 201 -4.41 12.78 22.83
N LEU A 202 -5.29 13.47 22.12
CA LEU A 202 -5.70 13.09 20.77
C LEU A 202 -4.48 13.13 19.84
N LEU A 203 -4.28 12.04 19.09
CA LEU A 203 -3.38 12.02 17.95
C LEU A 203 -4.04 12.79 16.80
N GLN A 204 -3.43 13.89 16.40
CA GLN A 204 -3.90 14.63 15.22
C GLN A 204 -3.22 14.05 13.99
N VAL A 205 -4.01 13.50 13.07
CA VAL A 205 -3.51 13.07 11.76
C VAL A 205 -3.62 14.24 10.79
N ASN A 206 -2.51 14.60 10.17
CA ASN A 206 -2.43 15.73 9.23
C ASN A 206 -2.42 15.19 7.80
N SER A 207 -3.59 14.84 7.29
CA SER A 207 -3.74 14.32 5.92
C SER A 207 -3.82 15.48 4.91
N ASP A 208 -2.79 15.65 4.09
CA ASP A 208 -2.79 16.62 2.97
C ASP A 208 -3.56 16.03 1.76
N ILE A 209 -4.85 15.75 1.96
CA ILE A 209 -5.73 15.28 0.88
C ILE A 209 -6.23 16.49 0.09
N GLU A 210 -5.92 16.50 -1.20
CA GLU A 210 -6.34 17.55 -2.12
C GLU A 210 -7.84 17.49 -2.38
N SER A 211 -8.49 18.66 -2.35
CA SER A 211 -9.89 18.81 -2.74
C SER A 211 -10.11 18.48 -4.22
N ASP A 212 -11.29 17.97 -4.58
CA ASP A 212 -11.66 17.60 -5.95
C ASP A 212 -10.79 16.48 -6.56
N SER A 213 -10.09 15.72 -5.72
CA SER A 213 -9.30 14.56 -6.12
C SER A 213 -10.16 13.37 -6.51
N ILE A 214 -9.58 12.44 -7.28
CA ILE A 214 -10.21 11.17 -7.65
C ILE A 214 -9.74 10.10 -6.67
N LEU A 215 -10.64 9.28 -6.11
CA LEU A 215 -10.31 8.20 -5.21
C LEU A 215 -10.48 6.83 -5.88
N ILE A 216 -9.40 6.06 -5.99
CA ILE A 216 -9.45 4.62 -6.30
C ILE A 216 -9.29 3.86 -4.98
N LEU A 217 -10.36 3.22 -4.53
CA LEU A 217 -10.39 2.51 -3.26
C LEU A 217 -10.38 0.99 -3.48
N TYR A 218 -9.29 0.35 -3.05
CA TYR A 218 -9.14 -1.11 -3.10
C TYR A 218 -8.76 -1.66 -1.72
N THR A 219 -9.79 -1.87 -0.90
CA THR A 219 -9.70 -2.30 0.50
C THR A 219 -10.61 -3.49 0.74
N GLY A 220 -10.29 -4.34 1.72
CA GLY A 220 -11.12 -5.50 2.07
C GLY A 220 -10.41 -6.85 1.99
N ALA A 221 -9.14 -6.91 1.57
CA ALA A 221 -8.45 -8.18 1.35
C ALA A 221 -8.16 -8.90 2.68
N TYR A 222 -7.80 -8.16 3.72
CA TYR A 222 -7.35 -8.67 5.03
C TYR A 222 -8.47 -8.77 6.08
N GLU A 223 -9.70 -8.38 5.75
CA GLU A 223 -10.82 -8.41 6.68
C GLU A 223 -11.39 -9.83 6.82
N GLU A 224 -11.46 -10.33 8.06
CA GLU A 224 -11.89 -11.71 8.35
C GLU A 224 -13.40 -11.92 8.25
N SER A 225 -14.25 -10.89 8.49
CA SER A 225 -15.71 -10.99 8.37
C SER A 225 -16.36 -9.67 7.94
N ILE A 226 -17.16 -9.71 6.87
CA ILE A 226 -17.53 -8.52 6.09
C ILE A 226 -19.04 -8.42 5.79
N ARG A 227 -19.92 -9.09 6.53
CA ARG A 227 -21.36 -8.86 6.30
C ARG A 227 -21.77 -7.47 6.83
N GLY A 228 -21.70 -6.47 5.96
CA GLY A 228 -22.19 -5.10 6.15
C GLY A 228 -21.14 -4.06 6.58
N SER A 229 -20.03 -4.46 7.21
CA SER A 229 -19.05 -3.53 7.81
C SER A 229 -18.14 -2.83 6.80
N LEU A 230 -17.64 -3.53 5.76
CA LEU A 230 -16.69 -2.93 4.81
C LEU A 230 -17.30 -1.77 4.02
N ALA A 231 -18.55 -1.92 3.56
CA ALA A 231 -19.27 -0.83 2.89
C ALA A 231 -19.34 0.42 3.78
N ASN A 232 -19.56 0.24 5.08
CA ASN A 232 -19.57 1.35 6.04
C ASN A 232 -18.18 1.98 6.22
N TYR A 233 -17.12 1.18 6.32
CA TYR A 233 -15.76 1.71 6.37
C TYR A 233 -15.39 2.47 5.09
N GLN A 234 -15.69 1.90 3.92
CA GLN A 234 -15.44 2.55 2.62
C GLN A 234 -16.19 3.88 2.49
N ASN A 235 -17.45 3.95 2.96
CA ASN A 235 -18.20 5.22 2.99
C ASN A 235 -17.56 6.27 3.89
N GLN A 236 -16.99 5.86 5.03
CA GLN A 236 -16.26 6.79 5.91
C GLN A 236 -14.94 7.25 5.28
N ILE A 237 -14.23 6.35 4.60
CA ILE A 237 -13.01 6.68 3.83
C ILE A 237 -13.35 7.68 2.72
N ILE A 238 -14.35 7.40 1.88
CA ILE A 238 -14.77 8.31 0.80
C ILE A 238 -15.10 9.71 1.33
N ARG A 239 -15.80 9.80 2.47
CA ARG A 239 -16.08 11.10 3.13
C ARG A 239 -14.82 11.81 3.59
N ALA A 240 -13.80 11.10 4.05
CA ALA A 240 -12.52 11.68 4.44
C ALA A 240 -11.76 12.30 3.26
N PHE A 241 -11.94 11.75 2.05
CA PHE A 241 -11.41 12.34 0.82
C PHE A 241 -12.26 13.51 0.30
N ASN A 242 -13.47 13.70 0.84
CA ASN A 242 -14.41 14.75 0.46
C ASN A 242 -14.58 14.86 -1.07
N THR A 243 -14.78 13.71 -1.72
CA THR A 243 -14.92 13.60 -3.18
C THR A 243 -16.14 12.76 -3.55
N ASP A 244 -16.82 13.15 -4.63
CA ASP A 244 -17.79 12.34 -5.35
C ASP A 244 -17.15 11.52 -6.48
N LYS A 245 -15.92 11.86 -6.88
CA LYS A 245 -15.15 11.15 -7.92
C LYS A 245 -14.42 9.96 -7.33
N TYR A 246 -15.09 8.81 -7.23
CA TYR A 246 -14.45 7.60 -6.71
C TYR A 246 -14.79 6.33 -7.49
N ILE A 247 -13.91 5.33 -7.39
CA ILE A 247 -14.08 3.96 -7.85
C ILE A 247 -13.80 3.02 -6.68
N VAL A 248 -14.67 2.05 -6.45
CA VAL A 248 -14.44 0.93 -5.52
C VAL A 248 -14.18 -0.33 -6.31
N VAL A 249 -12.99 -0.91 -6.14
CA VAL A 249 -12.57 -2.12 -6.86
C VAL A 249 -13.08 -3.36 -6.14
N SER A 250 -13.61 -4.33 -6.89
CA SER A 250 -14.07 -5.60 -6.30
C SER A 250 -12.93 -6.45 -5.76
N LEU A 251 -13.21 -7.16 -4.66
CA LEU A 251 -12.27 -8.11 -4.06
C LEU A 251 -12.13 -9.36 -4.93
N THR A 252 -10.91 -9.85 -5.12
CA THR A 252 -10.64 -10.96 -6.03
C THR A 252 -10.39 -12.28 -5.31
N GLN A 253 -10.32 -12.28 -3.98
CA GLN A 253 -10.18 -13.51 -3.18
C GLN A 253 -11.43 -14.40 -3.29
N ASP A 254 -11.23 -15.70 -3.10
CA ASP A 254 -12.21 -16.74 -3.43
C ASP A 254 -13.56 -16.56 -2.70
N ASN A 255 -13.53 -16.29 -1.40
CA ASN A 255 -14.69 -16.24 -0.52
C ASN A 255 -15.34 -14.84 -0.40
N ARG A 256 -15.18 -13.98 -1.41
CA ARG A 256 -15.63 -12.57 -1.36
C ARG A 256 -16.87 -12.25 -2.20
N ASN A 257 -17.56 -13.24 -2.75
CA ASN A 257 -18.70 -13.01 -3.66
C ASN A 257 -19.87 -12.26 -3.00
N GLU A 258 -20.30 -12.69 -1.81
CA GLU A 258 -21.37 -12.01 -1.08
C GLU A 258 -20.96 -10.57 -0.72
N THR A 259 -19.70 -10.39 -0.31
CA THR A 259 -19.13 -9.07 -0.03
C THR A 259 -19.18 -8.18 -1.28
N ASN A 260 -18.69 -8.66 -2.42
CA ASN A 260 -18.72 -7.93 -3.68
C ASN A 260 -20.14 -7.58 -4.12
N GLN A 261 -21.11 -8.46 -3.91
CA GLN A 261 -22.51 -8.15 -4.20
C GLN A 261 -23.02 -7.01 -3.30
N ALA A 262 -22.68 -7.01 -2.01
CA ALA A 262 -23.03 -5.92 -1.10
C ALA A 262 -22.34 -4.61 -1.48
N LEU A 263 -21.07 -4.65 -1.87
CA LEU A 263 -20.32 -3.48 -2.35
C LEU A 263 -20.92 -2.92 -3.64
N LYS A 264 -21.27 -3.78 -4.60
CA LYS A 264 -21.95 -3.40 -5.84
C LYS A 264 -23.29 -2.73 -5.58
N ASN A 265 -24.09 -3.28 -4.67
CA ASN A 265 -25.36 -2.69 -4.28
C ASN A 265 -25.19 -1.33 -3.57
N THR A 266 -24.10 -1.15 -2.82
CA THR A 266 -23.83 0.08 -2.06
C THR A 266 -23.31 1.19 -2.96
N HIS A 267 -22.33 0.86 -3.81
CA HIS A 267 -21.55 1.85 -4.58
C HIS A 267 -22.06 2.04 -6.00
N GLY A 268 -22.98 1.20 -6.48
CA GLY A 268 -23.65 1.37 -7.76
C GLY A 268 -22.66 1.51 -8.92
N GLU A 269 -22.77 2.61 -9.65
CA GLU A 269 -21.91 2.88 -10.81
C GLU A 269 -20.43 3.10 -10.44
N HIS A 270 -20.10 3.45 -9.21
CA HIS A 270 -18.71 3.58 -8.75
C HIS A 270 -18.03 2.23 -8.51
N PHE A 271 -18.78 1.12 -8.49
CA PHE A 271 -18.22 -0.21 -8.30
C PHE A 271 -17.61 -0.75 -9.59
N LEU A 272 -16.31 -1.08 -9.55
CA LEU A 272 -15.62 -1.78 -10.63
C LEU A 272 -15.61 -3.29 -10.36
N ASP A 273 -16.40 -4.03 -11.14
CA ASP A 273 -16.54 -5.49 -11.02
C ASP A 273 -15.35 -6.24 -11.66
N PHE A 274 -14.16 -5.99 -11.11
CA PHE A 274 -12.91 -6.51 -11.64
C PHE A 274 -12.79 -8.03 -11.56
N LYS A 275 -13.22 -8.66 -10.45
CA LYS A 275 -13.30 -10.12 -10.33
C LYS A 275 -14.10 -10.74 -11.49
N ASN A 276 -15.28 -10.20 -11.81
CA ASN A 276 -16.06 -10.73 -12.94
C ASN A 276 -15.30 -10.56 -14.28
N TYR A 277 -14.69 -9.40 -14.51
CA TYR A 277 -13.87 -9.17 -15.71
C TYR A 277 -12.73 -10.20 -15.85
N LEU A 278 -12.03 -10.53 -14.77
CA LEU A 278 -10.97 -11.55 -14.78
C LEU A 278 -11.49 -12.95 -15.14
N LEU A 279 -12.71 -13.28 -14.69
CA LEU A 279 -13.35 -14.56 -14.96
C LEU A 279 -13.85 -14.69 -16.40
N THR A 280 -14.27 -13.59 -17.03
CA THR A 280 -14.91 -13.60 -18.36
C THR A 280 -14.01 -13.20 -19.51
N SER A 281 -13.02 -12.32 -19.27
CA SER A 281 -12.31 -11.61 -20.34
C SER A 281 -10.82 -11.45 -20.10
N GLY A 282 -10.36 -11.43 -18.84
CA GLY A 282 -8.97 -11.09 -18.50
C GLY A 282 -7.90 -11.92 -19.22
N LEU A 283 -8.05 -13.25 -19.28
CA LEU A 283 -7.09 -14.10 -20.01
C LEU A 283 -7.12 -13.85 -21.53
N ASN A 284 -8.32 -13.68 -22.08
CA ASN A 284 -8.52 -13.47 -23.51
C ASN A 284 -7.90 -12.14 -23.97
N ASP A 285 -8.07 -11.08 -23.19
CA ASP A 285 -7.52 -9.75 -23.51
C ASP A 285 -5.98 -9.72 -23.46
N LEU A 286 -5.37 -10.68 -22.75
CA LEU A 286 -3.92 -10.92 -22.76
C LEU A 286 -3.46 -11.91 -23.83
N GLY A 287 -4.38 -12.49 -24.61
CA GLY A 287 -4.08 -13.55 -25.56
C GLY A 287 -3.61 -14.86 -24.91
N ILE A 288 -3.91 -15.08 -23.63
CA ILE A 288 -3.50 -16.27 -22.88
C ILE A 288 -4.56 -17.35 -23.07
N GLN A 289 -4.12 -18.50 -23.57
CA GLN A 289 -4.97 -19.70 -23.61
C GLN A 289 -5.14 -20.25 -22.18
N PRO A 290 -6.37 -20.40 -21.65
CA PRO A 290 -6.58 -20.90 -20.29
C PRO A 290 -6.02 -22.31 -20.10
N THR A 291 -5.26 -22.52 -19.03
CA THR A 291 -4.83 -23.86 -18.62
C THR A 291 -6.01 -24.65 -18.03
N PRO A 292 -5.92 -25.99 -17.88
CA PRO A 292 -6.94 -26.76 -17.18
C PRO A 292 -7.21 -26.27 -15.74
N ALA A 293 -6.17 -25.79 -15.04
CA ALA A 293 -6.31 -25.19 -13.72
C ALA A 293 -7.07 -23.86 -13.76
N ASP A 294 -6.78 -23.01 -14.75
CA ASP A 294 -7.54 -21.76 -14.96
C ASP A 294 -9.01 -22.05 -15.24
N GLN A 295 -9.31 -23.04 -16.09
CA GLN A 295 -10.69 -23.44 -16.40
C GLN A 295 -11.43 -23.94 -15.16
N GLN A 296 -10.79 -24.77 -14.33
CA GLN A 296 -11.36 -25.24 -13.07
C GLN A 296 -11.62 -24.07 -12.12
N ASN A 297 -10.66 -23.17 -11.95
CA ASN A 297 -10.82 -21.99 -11.09
C ASN A 297 -11.97 -21.10 -11.57
N ILE A 298 -12.07 -20.83 -12.87
CA ILE A 298 -13.18 -20.05 -13.44
C ILE A 298 -14.52 -20.72 -13.16
N ALA A 299 -14.62 -22.05 -13.34
CA ALA A 299 -15.83 -22.81 -13.04
C ALA A 299 -16.23 -22.75 -11.55
N GLU A 300 -15.26 -22.59 -10.65
CA GLU A 300 -15.45 -22.41 -9.21
C GLU A 300 -15.56 -20.93 -8.78
N ASN A 301 -15.62 -19.99 -9.73
CA ASN A 301 -15.66 -18.55 -9.47
C ASN A 301 -14.44 -18.04 -8.67
N LYS A 302 -13.28 -18.61 -8.97
CA LYS A 302 -11.95 -18.21 -8.49
C LYS A 302 -11.17 -17.61 -9.64
N ILE A 303 -10.39 -16.57 -9.35
CA ILE A 303 -9.59 -15.95 -10.42
C ILE A 303 -8.58 -16.97 -10.99
N PRO A 304 -8.26 -16.91 -12.30
CA PRO A 304 -7.28 -17.79 -12.92
C PRO A 304 -5.92 -17.75 -12.22
N ASP A 305 -5.25 -18.91 -12.09
CA ASP A 305 -3.92 -18.98 -11.46
C ASP A 305 -2.86 -18.29 -12.33
N SER A 306 -3.05 -18.28 -13.66
CA SER A 306 -2.23 -17.51 -14.60
C SER A 306 -2.19 -16.01 -14.32
N LEU A 307 -3.07 -15.48 -13.46
CA LEU A 307 -3.16 -14.08 -13.05
C LEU A 307 -2.78 -13.83 -11.58
N LYS A 308 -2.49 -14.88 -10.80
CA LYS A 308 -2.14 -14.77 -9.38
C LYS A 308 -0.64 -14.64 -9.18
N ALA A 309 -0.25 -13.91 -8.14
CA ALA A 309 1.06 -14.00 -7.52
C ALA A 309 1.00 -14.88 -6.26
N ASP A 310 -0.06 -14.72 -5.46
CA ASP A 310 -0.35 -15.51 -4.26
C ASP A 310 -1.88 -15.61 -4.03
N SER A 311 -2.32 -15.98 -2.83
CA SER A 311 -3.75 -16.11 -2.50
C SER A 311 -4.50 -14.78 -2.36
N ILE A 312 -3.79 -13.66 -2.27
CA ILE A 312 -4.33 -12.30 -2.09
C ILE A 312 -4.03 -11.44 -3.33
N ASN A 313 -2.80 -11.48 -3.82
CA ASN A 313 -2.27 -10.56 -4.82
C ASN A 313 -2.26 -11.16 -6.22
N GLY A 314 -2.55 -10.31 -7.20
CA GLY A 314 -2.34 -10.60 -8.60
C GLY A 314 -0.89 -10.48 -9.01
N ASN A 315 -0.53 -11.07 -10.14
CA ASN A 315 0.78 -10.87 -10.75
C ASN A 315 0.82 -9.59 -11.62
N ASP A 316 1.91 -9.43 -12.35
CA ASP A 316 2.14 -8.29 -13.23
C ASP A 316 1.04 -8.10 -14.30
N LYS A 317 0.57 -9.20 -14.91
CA LYS A 317 -0.49 -9.19 -15.92
C LYS A 317 -1.83 -8.77 -15.34
N TYR A 318 -2.15 -9.24 -14.14
CA TYR A 318 -3.32 -8.79 -13.38
C TYR A 318 -3.28 -7.28 -13.13
N SER A 319 -2.10 -6.75 -12.79
CA SER A 319 -1.90 -5.34 -12.47
C SER A 319 -2.09 -4.45 -13.70
N GLN A 320 -1.58 -4.88 -14.86
CA GLN A 320 -1.82 -4.24 -16.14
C GLN A 320 -3.32 -4.23 -16.49
N LEU A 321 -4.01 -5.37 -16.34
CA LEU A 321 -5.44 -5.47 -16.57
C LEU A 321 -6.25 -4.56 -15.65
N LEU A 322 -5.91 -4.51 -14.36
CA LEU A 322 -6.59 -3.64 -13.39
C LEU A 322 -6.42 -2.17 -13.75
N SER A 323 -5.21 -1.74 -14.08
CA SER A 323 -4.94 -0.38 -14.56
C SER A 323 -5.82 -0.02 -15.76
N ASN A 324 -5.87 -0.90 -16.77
CA ASN A 324 -6.70 -0.67 -17.96
C ASN A 324 -8.20 -0.56 -17.63
N GLN A 325 -8.71 -1.41 -16.74
CA GLN A 325 -10.10 -1.35 -16.32
C GLN A 325 -10.41 -0.10 -15.48
N ILE A 326 -9.47 0.35 -14.64
CA ILE A 326 -9.60 1.61 -13.90
C ILE A 326 -9.66 2.80 -14.88
N ILE A 327 -8.74 2.89 -15.84
CA ILE A 327 -8.73 3.97 -16.85
C ILE A 327 -10.04 3.99 -17.61
N LYS A 328 -10.48 2.82 -18.11
CA LYS A 328 -11.77 2.69 -18.80
C LYS A 328 -12.92 3.21 -17.93
N LYS A 329 -12.94 2.83 -16.66
CA LYS A 329 -13.99 3.25 -15.72
C LYS A 329 -13.93 4.75 -15.42
N LEU A 330 -12.74 5.32 -15.25
CA LEU A 330 -12.55 6.76 -15.07
C LEU A 330 -13.08 7.56 -16.28
N THR A 331 -12.83 7.09 -17.50
CA THR A 331 -13.37 7.70 -18.73
C THR A 331 -14.89 7.53 -18.83
N GLU A 332 -15.43 6.34 -18.54
CA GLU A 332 -16.88 6.08 -18.53
C GLU A 332 -17.63 7.01 -17.55
N MET A 333 -17.03 7.27 -16.40
CA MET A 333 -17.57 8.16 -15.36
C MET A 333 -17.25 9.64 -15.61
N GLN A 334 -16.55 9.96 -16.70
CA GLN A 334 -16.14 11.31 -17.08
C GLN A 334 -15.28 12.02 -16.02
N TYR A 335 -14.53 11.26 -15.22
CA TYR A 335 -13.56 11.82 -14.27
C TYR A 335 -12.27 12.25 -14.95
N ILE A 336 -11.97 11.62 -16.09
CA ILE A 336 -10.89 11.97 -17.01
C ILE A 336 -11.44 11.99 -18.44
N LYS A 337 -10.77 12.72 -19.34
CA LYS A 337 -11.14 12.86 -20.75
C LYS A 337 -10.34 11.93 -21.65
#